data_AF-R5H583-F1
#
_entry.id   AF-R5H583-F1
#
_cell.length_a   1.000
_cell.length_b   1.000
_cell.length_c   1.000
_cell.angle_alpha   90.00
_cell.angle_beta   90.00
_cell.angle_gamma   90.00
#
_symmetry.space_group_name_H-M   'P 1'
#
loop_
_entity.id
_entity.type
_entity.pdbx_description
1 polymer ?
#
loop_
_entity_poly.entity_id
_entity_poly.type
_entity_poly.pdbx_seq_one_letter_code
_entity_poly.pdbx_strand_id
1 'polypeptide(L)'
;MVVPLFGICVFCAVNILLNFSSGSSGELQKLMAAVIAGCVFVGTVTIFTAAYFCYKADRRHSRFTYLDILPDGFVFSVYAGEFRDYSEKVILRRLYFVPFSGVEEISRDQKNSPFSITVRGEVRCYLCESDRLGYHVDEDDHMHFDSPELDEKGFEKLDVLRIDGWFGNTRKLERSLNFFLEQYRNAPEKKPFNIADYVAVKRKKRPTTSNPLLEAPSYDRNWK
;
A
#
# COMPACT_ATOMS: atom_id res chain seq x y z
N MET A 1 -11.46 34.47 2.52
CA MET A 1 -11.95 35.51 3.46
C MET A 1 -10.90 35.77 4.57
N VAL A 2 -9.62 36.03 4.21
CA VAL A 2 -8.47 36.13 5.16
C VAL A 2 -7.89 37.55 5.24
N VAL A 3 -8.30 38.42 4.33
CA VAL A 3 -7.82 39.81 4.17
C VAL A 3 -8.18 40.77 5.33
N PRO A 4 -9.27 40.62 6.12
CA PRO A 4 -9.63 41.66 7.10
C PRO A 4 -8.74 41.67 8.36
N LEU A 5 -8.26 40.52 8.84
CA LEU A 5 -7.47 40.45 10.09
C LEU A 5 -6.05 41.00 9.92
N PHE A 6 -5.40 40.71 8.80
CA PHE A 6 -4.07 41.25 8.49
C PHE A 6 -4.10 42.78 8.40
N GLY A 7 -5.13 43.34 7.74
CA GLY A 7 -5.32 44.79 7.64
C GLY A 7 -5.50 45.46 9.01
N ILE A 8 -6.25 44.83 9.92
CA ILE A 8 -6.44 45.33 11.30
C ILE A 8 -5.12 45.31 12.09
N CYS A 9 -4.34 44.22 12.02
CA CYS A 9 -3.05 44.14 12.71
C CYS A 9 -2.04 45.16 12.18
N VAL A 10 -1.95 45.35 10.86
CA VAL A 10 -1.07 46.36 10.24
C VAL A 10 -1.50 47.77 10.62
N PHE A 11 -2.81 48.06 10.60
CA PHE A 11 -3.34 49.36 11.01
C PHE A 11 -3.05 49.66 12.50
N CYS A 12 -3.23 48.67 13.39
CA CYS A 12 -2.87 48.81 14.80
C CYS A 12 -1.36 49.01 14.99
N ALA A 13 -0.52 48.26 14.27
CA ALA A 13 0.94 48.39 14.36
C ALA A 13 1.44 49.77 13.89
N VAL A 14 0.92 50.26 12.76
CA VAL A 14 1.23 51.61 12.23
C VAL A 14 0.77 52.69 13.20
N ASN A 15 -0.43 52.57 13.80
CA ASN A 15 -0.91 53.53 14.78
C ASN A 15 -0.10 53.53 16.09
N ILE A 16 0.38 52.36 16.55
CA ILE A 16 1.31 52.28 17.69
C ILE A 16 2.61 53.03 17.34
N LEU A 17 3.21 52.75 16.17
CA LEU A 17 4.46 53.36 15.73
C LEU A 17 4.36 54.88 15.59
N LEU A 18 3.28 55.39 14.98
CA LEU A 18 3.07 56.83 14.79
C LEU A 18 2.78 57.58 16.10
N ASN A 19 2.09 56.95 17.05
CA ASN A 19 1.75 57.57 18.33
C ASN A 19 2.77 57.30 19.45
N PHE A 20 3.83 56.53 19.20
CA PHE A 20 4.86 56.20 20.19
C PHE A 20 5.71 57.43 20.57
N SER A 21 5.94 58.35 19.63
CA SER A 21 6.73 59.57 19.86
C SER A 21 5.93 60.75 20.42
N SER A 22 4.59 60.71 20.30
CA SER A 22 3.72 61.87 20.56
C SER A 22 3.17 61.95 22.00
N GLY A 23 3.66 61.14 22.94
CA GLY A 23 3.23 61.20 24.35
C GLY A 23 1.75 60.85 24.58
N SER A 24 1.11 60.17 23.62
CA SER A 24 -0.31 59.82 23.67
C SER A 24 -0.61 58.73 24.71
N SER A 25 -1.82 58.77 25.28
CA SER A 25 -2.32 57.95 26.40
C SER A 25 -1.90 56.47 26.31
N GLY A 26 -1.04 56.03 27.23
CA GLY A 26 -0.48 54.67 27.26
C GLY A 26 -1.52 53.53 27.35
N GLU A 27 -2.76 53.83 27.71
CA GLU A 27 -3.87 52.85 27.68
C GLU A 27 -4.27 52.43 26.27
N LEU A 28 -4.30 53.36 25.30
CA LEU A 28 -4.71 53.06 23.93
C LEU A 28 -3.63 52.23 23.20
N GLN A 29 -2.36 52.48 23.50
CA GLN A 29 -1.23 51.67 23.02
C GLN A 29 -1.27 50.25 23.60
N LYS A 30 -1.56 50.10 24.91
CA LYS A 30 -1.73 48.78 25.53
C LYS A 30 -2.90 48.00 24.93
N LEU A 31 -4.01 48.67 24.65
CA LEU A 31 -5.18 48.05 24.02
C LEU A 31 -4.89 47.58 22.59
N MET A 32 -4.22 48.40 21.78
CA MET A 32 -3.80 47.99 20.42
C MET A 32 -2.79 46.84 20.45
N ALA A 33 -1.85 46.83 21.39
CA ALA A 33 -0.91 45.72 21.57
C ALA A 33 -1.63 44.42 21.98
N ALA A 34 -2.63 44.51 22.86
CA ALA A 34 -3.45 43.38 23.25
C ALA A 34 -4.28 42.83 22.08
N VAL A 35 -4.80 43.68 21.20
CA VAL A 35 -5.50 43.27 19.97
C VAL A 35 -4.56 42.51 19.03
N ILE A 36 -3.34 43.00 18.81
CA ILE A 36 -2.35 42.31 17.98
C ILE A 36 -1.98 40.95 18.59
N ALA A 37 -1.70 40.90 19.89
CA ALA A 37 -1.39 39.65 20.59
C ALA A 37 -2.55 38.64 20.50
N GLY A 38 -3.79 39.10 20.66
CA GLY A 38 -4.99 38.27 20.50
C GLY A 38 -5.15 37.73 19.08
N CYS A 39 -4.96 38.56 18.05
CA CYS A 39 -5.03 38.13 16.66
C CYS A 39 -3.94 37.11 16.31
N VAL A 40 -2.70 37.31 16.77
CA VAL A 40 -1.61 36.35 16.58
C VAL A 40 -1.93 35.04 17.29
N PHE A 41 -2.46 35.07 18.52
CA PHE A 41 -2.85 33.88 19.27
C PHE A 41 -3.96 33.09 18.56
N VAL A 42 -5.02 33.75 18.09
CA VAL A 42 -6.08 33.08 17.33
C VAL A 42 -5.52 32.51 16.00
N GLY A 43 -4.64 33.25 15.33
CA GLY A 43 -3.96 32.78 14.13
C GLY A 43 -3.12 31.53 14.37
N THR A 44 -2.31 31.50 15.42
CA THR A 44 -1.50 30.32 15.75
C THR A 44 -2.39 29.14 16.13
N VAL A 45 -3.40 29.33 16.97
CA VAL A 45 -4.33 28.25 17.36
C VAL A 45 -5.02 27.65 16.13
N THR A 46 -5.51 28.47 15.20
CA THR A 46 -6.13 27.97 13.97
C THR A 46 -5.17 27.20 13.07
N ILE A 47 -3.92 27.69 12.89
CA ILE A 47 -2.89 26.99 12.12
C ILE A 47 -2.53 25.65 12.78
N PHE A 48 -2.29 25.62 14.10
CA PHE A 48 -1.97 24.38 14.80
C PHE A 48 -3.12 23.37 14.75
N THR A 49 -4.36 23.83 14.88
CA THR A 49 -5.54 22.97 14.79
C THR A 49 -5.69 22.40 13.38
N ALA A 50 -5.53 23.24 12.35
CA ALA A 50 -5.55 22.79 10.95
C ALA A 50 -4.42 21.80 10.67
N ALA A 51 -3.19 22.09 11.12
CA ALA A 51 -2.05 21.20 10.98
C ALA A 51 -2.28 19.85 11.67
N TYR A 52 -2.87 19.84 12.86
CA TYR A 52 -3.23 18.63 13.58
C TYR A 52 -4.24 17.78 12.80
N PHE A 53 -5.29 18.40 12.25
CA PHE A 53 -6.28 17.68 11.44
C PHE A 53 -5.69 17.14 10.13
N CYS A 54 -4.88 17.95 9.44
CA CYS A 54 -4.17 17.52 8.24
C CYS A 54 -3.23 16.34 8.52
N TYR A 55 -2.42 16.43 9.58
CA TYR A 55 -1.51 15.35 9.98
C TYR A 55 -2.27 14.07 10.34
N LYS A 56 -3.39 14.20 11.05
CA LYS A 56 -4.24 13.06 11.39
C LYS A 56 -4.87 12.41 10.16
N ALA A 57 -5.32 13.20 9.19
CA ALA A 57 -5.86 12.70 7.93
C ALA A 57 -4.77 12.01 7.11
N ASP A 58 -3.61 12.65 6.95
CA ASP A 58 -2.47 12.10 6.22
C ASP A 58 -1.99 10.77 6.81
N ARG A 59 -1.83 10.70 8.13
CA ARG A 59 -1.47 9.46 8.83
C ARG A 59 -2.46 8.32 8.58
N ARG A 60 -3.75 8.62 8.43
CA ARG A 60 -4.79 7.61 8.14
C ARG A 60 -4.73 7.15 6.70
N HIS A 61 -4.66 8.09 5.76
CA HIS A 61 -4.48 7.76 4.34
C HIS A 61 -3.21 6.93 4.15
N SER A 62 -2.08 7.32 4.74
CA SER A 62 -0.83 6.57 4.63
C SER A 62 -0.88 5.17 5.26
N ARG A 63 -1.72 4.93 6.26
CA ARG A 63 -1.85 3.62 6.90
C ARG A 63 -2.66 2.62 6.06
N PHE A 64 -3.68 3.11 5.35
CA PHE A 64 -4.63 2.26 4.63
C PHE A 64 -4.50 2.33 3.11
N THR A 65 -3.73 3.28 2.60
CA THR A 65 -3.34 3.36 1.20
C THR A 65 -1.95 2.78 1.03
N TYR A 66 -1.86 1.58 0.47
CA TYR A 66 -0.61 0.87 0.27
C TYR A 66 -0.68 -0.02 -0.98
N LEU A 67 0.48 -0.45 -1.46
CA LEU A 67 0.60 -1.38 -2.57
C LEU A 67 1.55 -2.51 -2.14
N ASP A 68 1.02 -3.72 -2.10
CA ASP A 68 1.75 -4.93 -1.78
C ASP A 68 1.91 -5.77 -3.04
N ILE A 69 3.13 -6.24 -3.28
CA ILE A 69 3.44 -7.14 -4.39
C ILE A 69 3.52 -8.55 -3.83
N LEU A 70 2.73 -9.45 -4.40
CA LEU A 70 2.62 -10.85 -4.04
C LEU A 70 3.19 -11.71 -5.18
N PRO A 71 3.42 -13.01 -4.96
CA PRO A 71 3.92 -13.89 -6.02
C PRO A 71 2.95 -14.00 -7.23
N ASP A 72 1.65 -14.18 -6.98
CA ASP A 72 0.61 -14.38 -8.00
C ASP A 72 -0.05 -13.07 -8.48
N GLY A 73 0.34 -11.92 -7.94
CA GLY A 73 -0.29 -10.65 -8.30
C GLY A 73 0.14 -9.50 -7.42
N PHE A 74 -0.65 -8.43 -7.39
CA PHE A 74 -0.45 -7.35 -6.44
C PHE A 74 -1.78 -6.85 -5.88
N VAL A 75 -1.70 -6.30 -4.68
CA VAL A 75 -2.83 -5.69 -3.96
C VAL A 75 -2.58 -4.20 -3.88
N PHE A 76 -3.54 -3.41 -4.30
CA PHE A 76 -3.57 -1.96 -4.10
C PHE A 76 -4.75 -1.60 -3.21
N SER A 77 -4.48 -1.15 -1.99
CA SER A 77 -5.49 -0.69 -1.05
C SER A 77 -5.56 0.84 -1.08
N VAL A 78 -6.77 1.39 -0.99
CA VAL A 78 -7.05 2.82 -0.90
C VAL A 78 -8.02 3.07 0.24
N TYR A 79 -7.72 4.05 1.09
CA TYR A 79 -8.66 4.52 2.10
C TYR A 79 -9.91 5.14 1.44
N ALA A 80 -11.10 4.59 1.73
CA ALA A 80 -12.37 5.04 1.15
C ALA A 80 -13.22 5.88 2.12
N GLY A 81 -12.96 5.80 3.42
CA GLY A 81 -13.64 6.63 4.41
C GLY A 81 -13.65 6.01 5.81
N GLU A 82 -14.24 6.73 6.75
CA GLU A 82 -14.58 6.21 8.07
C GLU A 82 -16.03 6.55 8.38
N PHE A 83 -16.74 5.63 9.02
CA PHE A 83 -18.02 5.90 9.63
C PHE A 83 -18.01 5.40 11.07
N ARG A 84 -18.96 5.91 11.87
CA ARG A 84 -19.16 5.43 13.24
C ARG A 84 -20.43 4.61 13.26
N ASP A 85 -20.32 3.37 13.69
CA ASP A 85 -21.46 2.52 13.93
C ASP A 85 -21.52 2.15 15.41
N TYR A 86 -22.63 2.47 16.09
CA TYR A 86 -22.87 2.19 17.52
C TYR A 86 -21.67 2.39 18.48
N SER A 87 -20.84 3.41 18.26
CA SER A 87 -19.62 3.79 19.01
C SER A 87 -18.30 3.19 18.53
N GLU A 88 -18.34 2.22 17.62
CA GLU A 88 -17.16 1.67 16.96
C GLU A 88 -16.81 2.49 15.71
N LYS A 89 -15.51 2.66 15.48
CA LYS A 89 -15.01 3.35 14.28
C LYS A 89 -14.72 2.31 13.22
N VAL A 90 -15.57 2.27 12.20
CA VAL A 90 -15.42 1.37 11.07
C VAL A 90 -14.70 2.11 9.95
N ILE A 91 -13.63 1.50 9.45
CA ILE A 91 -12.78 2.06 8.39
C ILE A 91 -13.11 1.33 7.10
N LEU A 92 -13.52 2.07 6.07
CA LEU A 92 -13.78 1.54 4.75
C LEU A 92 -12.53 1.65 3.89
N ARG A 93 -12.20 0.55 3.21
CA ARG A 93 -11.12 0.49 2.24
C ARG A 93 -11.65 0.01 0.92
N ARG A 94 -11.13 0.60 -0.15
CA ARG A 94 -11.27 0.08 -1.50
C ARG A 94 -10.00 -0.68 -1.83
N LEU A 95 -10.11 -1.99 -1.96
CA LEU A 95 -8.99 -2.88 -2.22
C LEU A 95 -9.11 -3.40 -3.64
N TYR A 96 -8.00 -3.37 -4.37
CA TYR A 96 -7.88 -3.86 -5.73
C TYR A 96 -6.88 -5.01 -5.71
N PHE A 97 -7.31 -6.19 -6.10
CA PHE A 97 -6.42 -7.32 -6.35
C PHE A 97 -6.30 -7.52 -7.85
N VAL A 98 -5.06 -7.57 -8.33
CA VAL A 98 -4.76 -7.76 -9.74
C VAL A 98 -3.86 -9.00 -9.87
N PRO A 99 -4.42 -10.16 -10.28
CA PRO A 99 -3.64 -11.36 -10.53
C PRO A 99 -2.75 -11.16 -11.77
N PHE A 100 -1.47 -11.53 -11.69
CA PHE A 100 -0.53 -11.38 -12.80
C PHE A 100 -0.90 -12.23 -14.01
N SER A 101 -1.62 -13.34 -13.80
CA SER A 101 -2.18 -14.18 -14.87
C SER A 101 -3.12 -13.41 -15.80
N GLY A 102 -3.84 -12.42 -15.28
CA GLY A 102 -4.83 -11.62 -16.03
C GLY A 102 -4.32 -10.27 -16.54
N VAL A 103 -3.03 -9.94 -16.36
CA VAL A 103 -2.48 -8.63 -16.76
C VAL A 103 -2.04 -8.63 -18.22
N GLU A 104 -2.65 -7.73 -19.00
CA GLU A 104 -2.30 -7.48 -20.40
C GLU A 104 -1.13 -6.49 -20.49
N GLU A 105 -1.29 -5.31 -19.87
CA GLU A 105 -0.34 -4.20 -19.99
C GLU A 105 -0.28 -3.36 -18.71
N ILE A 106 0.93 -2.97 -18.32
CA ILE A 106 1.18 -1.98 -17.27
C ILE A 106 1.91 -0.82 -17.93
N SER A 107 1.27 0.34 -18.02
CA SER A 107 1.83 1.50 -18.71
C SER A 107 1.65 2.81 -17.94
N ARG A 108 2.58 3.73 -18.20
CA ARG A 108 2.56 5.10 -17.68
C ARG A 108 2.38 6.10 -18.81
N ASP A 109 1.29 6.87 -18.77
CA ASP A 109 1.10 7.97 -19.71
C ASP A 109 1.91 9.20 -19.28
N GLN A 110 3.09 9.38 -19.89
CA GLN A 110 3.98 10.50 -19.57
C GLN A 110 3.41 11.86 -19.97
N LYS A 111 2.47 11.89 -20.91
CA LYS A 111 2.03 13.14 -21.55
C LYS A 111 0.82 13.74 -20.84
N ASN A 112 -0.17 12.91 -20.47
CA ASN A 112 -1.39 13.40 -19.82
C ASN A 112 -1.36 13.25 -18.30
N SER A 113 -0.62 12.27 -17.75
CA SER A 113 -0.67 11.98 -16.31
C SER A 113 0.65 11.35 -15.81
N PRO A 114 1.70 12.17 -15.63
CA PRO A 114 3.05 11.68 -15.33
C PRO A 114 3.16 10.94 -13.99
N PHE A 115 2.21 11.17 -13.08
CA PHE A 115 2.11 10.58 -11.75
C PHE A 115 1.03 9.51 -11.64
N SER A 116 0.51 8.99 -12.75
CA SER A 116 -0.43 7.86 -12.72
C SER A 116 0.10 6.65 -13.46
N ILE A 117 -0.21 5.47 -12.95
CA ILE A 117 0.04 4.19 -13.61
C ILE A 117 -1.30 3.60 -13.98
N THR A 118 -1.39 3.07 -15.19
CA THR A 118 -2.58 2.36 -15.67
C THR A 118 -2.21 0.88 -15.82
N VAL A 119 -3.02 0.01 -15.23
CA VAL A 119 -2.92 -1.43 -15.38
C VAL A 119 -4.17 -1.90 -16.11
N ARG A 120 -3.98 -2.61 -17.22
CA ARG A 120 -5.04 -3.21 -18.02
C ARG A 120 -5.03 -4.72 -17.84
N GLY A 121 -6.19 -5.29 -17.59
CA GLY A 121 -6.34 -6.72 -17.35
C GLY A 121 -7.51 -7.01 -16.41
N GLU A 122 -7.52 -8.22 -15.85
CA GLU A 122 -8.51 -8.60 -14.85
C GLU A 122 -8.19 -7.95 -13.49
N VAL A 123 -8.99 -6.96 -13.08
CA VAL A 123 -8.87 -6.29 -11.78
C VAL A 123 -10.08 -6.65 -10.93
N ARG A 124 -9.85 -7.18 -9.73
CA ARG A 124 -10.89 -7.45 -8.74
C ARG A 124 -10.96 -6.31 -7.74
N CYS A 125 -12.10 -5.63 -7.68
CA CYS A 125 -12.34 -4.49 -6.80
C CYS A 125 -13.25 -4.90 -5.64
N TYR A 126 -12.84 -4.54 -4.43
CA TYR A 126 -13.55 -4.79 -3.19
C TYR A 126 -13.77 -3.47 -2.47
N LEU A 127 -14.99 -3.24 -1.96
CA LEU A 127 -15.30 -2.10 -1.11
C LEU A 127 -15.92 -2.61 0.19
N CYS A 128 -15.10 -2.78 1.21
CA CYS A 128 -15.51 -3.36 2.48
C CYS A 128 -14.78 -2.71 3.66
N GLU A 129 -15.20 -3.10 4.86
CA GLU A 129 -14.55 -2.74 6.10
C GLU A 129 -13.13 -3.30 6.18
N SER A 130 -12.25 -2.55 6.83
CA SER A 130 -10.84 -2.92 6.94
C SER A 130 -10.65 -4.31 7.53
N ASP A 131 -11.41 -4.66 8.55
CA ASP A 131 -11.20 -5.90 9.29
C ASP A 131 -11.63 -7.14 8.48
N ARG A 132 -12.45 -6.97 7.44
CA ARG A 132 -12.90 -8.04 6.53
C ARG A 132 -11.98 -8.27 5.35
N LEU A 133 -11.08 -7.33 5.06
CA LEU A 133 -10.18 -7.35 3.90
C LEU A 133 -8.79 -7.92 4.24
N GLY A 134 -8.75 -8.88 5.18
CA GLY A 134 -7.54 -9.65 5.49
C GLY A 134 -7.27 -10.71 4.42
N TYR A 135 -6.00 -10.89 4.07
CA TYR A 135 -5.54 -11.88 3.09
C TYR A 135 -4.20 -12.46 3.51
N HIS A 136 -3.92 -13.67 3.03
CA HIS A 136 -2.67 -14.38 3.23
C HIS A 136 -2.23 -15.06 1.93
N VAL A 137 -0.95 -15.44 1.88
CA VAL A 137 -0.37 -16.23 0.78
C VAL A 137 -0.18 -17.66 1.30
N ASP A 138 -0.62 -18.64 0.53
CA ASP A 138 -0.51 -20.05 0.87
C ASP A 138 0.87 -20.64 0.52
N GLU A 139 1.06 -21.95 0.75
CA GLU A 139 2.31 -22.66 0.43
C GLU A 139 2.56 -22.77 -1.10
N ASP A 140 1.49 -22.65 -1.89
CA ASP A 140 1.53 -22.73 -3.34
C ASP A 140 1.78 -21.36 -4.00
N ASP A 141 1.98 -20.30 -3.20
CA ASP A 141 2.19 -18.91 -3.60
C ASP A 141 0.93 -18.20 -4.14
N HIS A 142 -0.26 -18.75 -3.90
CA HIS A 142 -1.55 -18.13 -4.21
C HIS A 142 -2.06 -17.26 -3.07
N MET A 143 -2.71 -16.16 -3.44
CA MET A 143 -3.34 -15.27 -2.49
C MET A 143 -4.79 -15.71 -2.23
N HIS A 144 -5.13 -15.78 -0.94
CA HIS A 144 -6.47 -16.07 -0.46
C HIS A 144 -6.92 -15.02 0.55
N PHE A 145 -8.19 -14.63 0.46
CA PHE A 145 -8.81 -13.80 1.49
C PHE A 145 -9.16 -14.66 2.71
N ASP A 146 -9.07 -14.08 3.91
CA ASP A 146 -9.51 -14.74 5.14
C ASP A 146 -11.03 -15.04 5.12
N SER A 147 -11.78 -14.26 4.33
CA SER A 147 -13.19 -14.48 4.06
C SER A 147 -13.38 -15.15 2.69
N PRO A 148 -13.86 -16.41 2.62
CA PRO A 148 -13.98 -17.14 1.35
C PRO A 148 -14.99 -16.52 0.37
N GLU A 149 -15.94 -15.76 0.89
CA GLU A 149 -16.90 -15.00 0.07
C GLU A 149 -16.22 -14.02 -0.89
N LEU A 150 -15.08 -13.45 -0.46
CA LEU A 150 -14.32 -12.49 -1.26
C LEU A 150 -13.59 -13.18 -2.41
N ASP A 151 -13.12 -14.41 -2.23
CA ASP A 151 -12.45 -15.16 -3.30
C ASP A 151 -13.43 -15.58 -4.41
N GLU A 152 -14.66 -15.94 -4.06
CA GLU A 152 -15.61 -16.50 -5.02
C GLU A 152 -16.41 -15.44 -5.80
N LYS A 153 -17.09 -14.52 -5.10
CA LYS A 153 -18.11 -13.64 -5.69
C LYS A 153 -18.18 -12.24 -5.09
N GLY A 154 -17.37 -11.94 -4.08
CA GLY A 154 -17.41 -10.67 -3.34
C GLY A 154 -16.77 -9.47 -4.04
N PHE A 155 -16.44 -9.57 -5.34
CA PHE A 155 -15.74 -8.52 -6.08
C PHE A 155 -16.47 -8.02 -7.31
N GLU A 156 -16.22 -6.75 -7.61
CA GLU A 156 -16.53 -6.13 -8.89
C GLU A 156 -15.34 -6.31 -9.84
N LYS A 157 -15.59 -6.80 -11.05
CA LYS A 157 -14.56 -6.91 -12.09
C LYS A 157 -14.40 -5.57 -12.81
N LEU A 158 -13.16 -5.12 -12.91
CA LEU A 158 -12.76 -3.93 -13.67
C LEU A 158 -11.70 -4.34 -14.71
N ASP A 159 -11.74 -3.72 -15.88
CA ASP A 159 -10.76 -3.98 -16.95
C ASP A 159 -9.52 -3.08 -16.84
N VAL A 160 -9.66 -1.96 -16.13
CA VAL A 160 -8.63 -0.93 -16.02
C VAL A 160 -8.54 -0.43 -14.59
N LEU A 161 -7.35 -0.54 -14.00
CA LEU A 161 -7.00 0.10 -12.74
C LEU A 161 -6.10 1.31 -13.00
N ARG A 162 -6.48 2.45 -12.43
CA ARG A 162 -5.67 3.66 -12.45
C ARG A 162 -5.17 3.98 -11.03
N ILE A 163 -3.85 3.99 -10.88
CA ILE A 163 -3.17 4.33 -9.63
C ILE A 163 -2.66 5.77 -9.75
N ASP A 164 -3.38 6.72 -9.14
CA ASP A 164 -3.13 8.15 -9.28
C ASP A 164 -2.38 8.75 -8.07
N GLY A 165 -1.18 9.31 -8.27
CA GLY A 165 -0.59 10.35 -7.41
C GLY A 165 -0.28 10.00 -5.95
N TRP A 166 -0.72 8.85 -5.45
CA TRP A 166 -0.52 8.41 -4.06
C TRP A 166 0.93 7.97 -3.80
N PHE A 167 1.64 7.54 -4.84
CA PHE A 167 3.02 7.08 -4.75
C PHE A 167 3.95 8.07 -5.43
N GLY A 168 4.97 8.55 -4.70
CA GLY A 168 5.85 9.62 -5.18
C GLY A 168 6.64 9.29 -6.45
N ASN A 169 7.12 8.05 -6.60
CA ASN A 169 7.91 7.64 -7.77
C ASN A 169 7.21 6.54 -8.57
N THR A 170 6.25 6.95 -9.39
CA THR A 170 5.48 6.05 -10.27
C THR A 170 6.35 5.31 -11.29
N ARG A 171 7.45 5.91 -11.75
CA ARG A 171 8.40 5.23 -12.66
C ARG A 171 9.06 4.03 -12.00
N LYS A 172 9.45 4.16 -10.72
CA LYS A 172 10.01 3.03 -9.96
C LYS A 172 8.96 1.95 -9.76
N LEU A 173 7.73 2.34 -9.45
CA LEU A 173 6.61 1.42 -9.24
C LEU A 173 6.28 0.62 -10.50
N GLU A 174 6.18 1.28 -11.66
CA GLU A 174 6.00 0.65 -12.98
C GLU A 174 7.12 -0.37 -13.26
N ARG A 175 8.38 0.01 -13.06
CA ARG A 175 9.52 -0.88 -13.29
C ARG A 175 9.50 -2.10 -12.34
N SER A 176 9.14 -1.90 -11.08
CA SER A 176 8.99 -2.99 -10.12
C SER A 176 7.86 -3.94 -10.51
N LEU A 177 6.68 -3.42 -10.84
CA LEU A 177 5.55 -4.26 -11.26
C LEU A 177 5.87 -5.07 -12.52
N ASN A 178 6.48 -4.44 -13.53
CA ASN A 178 6.89 -5.16 -14.74
C ASN A 178 7.94 -6.23 -14.45
N PHE A 179 8.89 -5.97 -13.55
CA PHE A 179 9.87 -6.96 -13.13
C PHE A 179 9.22 -8.20 -12.47
N PHE A 180 8.27 -8.01 -11.55
CA PHE A 180 7.58 -9.13 -10.91
C PHE A 180 6.65 -9.87 -11.87
N LEU A 181 6.00 -9.15 -12.79
CA LEU A 181 5.19 -9.75 -13.84
C LEU A 181 6.04 -10.61 -14.81
N GLU A 182 7.23 -10.15 -15.17
CA GLU A 182 8.20 -10.95 -15.94
C GLU A 182 8.67 -12.16 -15.14
N GLN A 183 8.93 -12.02 -13.85
CA GLN A 183 9.30 -13.15 -12.99
C GLN A 183 8.20 -14.20 -12.91
N TYR A 184 6.94 -13.77 -12.73
CA TYR A 184 5.78 -14.65 -12.72
C TYR A 184 5.65 -15.43 -14.04
N ARG A 185 5.76 -14.73 -15.19
CA ARG A 185 5.70 -15.36 -16.52
C ARG A 185 6.84 -16.35 -16.79
N ASN A 186 7.99 -16.15 -16.16
CA ASN A 186 9.17 -17.01 -16.30
C ASN A 186 9.27 -18.07 -15.21
N ALA A 187 8.39 -18.06 -14.21
CA ALA A 187 8.40 -19.04 -13.14
C ALA A 187 8.03 -20.41 -13.70
N PRO A 188 8.86 -21.46 -13.52
CA PRO A 188 8.48 -22.80 -13.89
C PRO A 188 7.30 -23.24 -13.02
N GLU A 189 6.26 -23.80 -13.64
CA GLU A 189 5.16 -24.42 -12.89
C GLU A 189 5.74 -25.39 -11.86
N LYS A 190 5.41 -25.19 -10.57
CA LYS A 190 5.83 -26.10 -9.50
C LYS A 190 5.35 -27.49 -9.89
N LYS A 191 6.29 -28.40 -10.17
CA LYS A 191 5.94 -29.79 -10.47
C LYS A 191 5.15 -30.33 -9.27
N PRO A 192 3.99 -30.96 -9.48
CA PRO A 192 3.25 -31.57 -8.39
C PRO A 192 4.17 -32.56 -7.68
N PHE A 193 4.21 -32.50 -6.35
CA PHE A 193 5.04 -33.38 -5.54
C PHE A 193 4.61 -34.83 -5.80
N ASN A 194 5.37 -35.55 -6.63
CA ASN A 194 5.11 -36.94 -6.88
C ASN A 194 5.74 -37.77 -5.75
N ILE A 195 4.91 -38.26 -4.84
CA ILE A 195 5.33 -39.13 -3.73
C ILE A 195 6.15 -40.33 -4.27
N ALA A 196 5.87 -40.79 -5.49
CA ALA A 196 6.58 -41.91 -6.12
C ALA A 196 8.09 -41.64 -6.36
N ASP A 197 8.50 -40.38 -6.55
CA ASP A 197 9.91 -40.03 -6.75
C ASP A 197 10.71 -40.09 -5.44
N TYR A 198 10.03 -40.02 -4.29
CA TYR A 198 10.62 -40.05 -2.96
C TYR A 198 10.35 -41.33 -2.17
N VAL A 199 9.55 -42.26 -2.69
CA VAL A 199 9.51 -43.63 -2.15
C VAL A 199 10.88 -44.24 -2.38
N ALA A 200 11.68 -44.36 -1.32
CA ALA A 200 12.93 -45.08 -1.35
C ALA A 200 12.66 -46.50 -1.90
N VAL A 201 13.03 -46.74 -3.16
CA VAL A 201 12.94 -48.07 -3.76
C VAL A 201 13.79 -48.97 -2.87
N LYS A 202 13.12 -49.80 -2.03
CA LYS A 202 13.79 -50.83 -1.25
C LYS A 202 14.56 -51.68 -2.25
N ARG A 203 15.88 -51.46 -2.34
CA ARG A 203 16.75 -52.33 -3.14
C ARG A 203 16.48 -53.75 -2.64
N LYS A 204 15.91 -54.60 -3.50
CA LYS A 204 15.75 -56.03 -3.19
C LYS A 204 17.13 -56.52 -2.76
N LYS A 205 17.25 -57.02 -1.52
CA LYS A 205 18.46 -57.69 -1.08
C LYS A 205 18.73 -58.79 -2.10
N ARG A 206 19.89 -58.76 -2.76
CA ARG A 206 20.33 -59.87 -3.59
C ARG A 206 20.38 -61.10 -2.66
N PRO A 207 19.83 -62.26 -3.07
CA PRO A 207 19.99 -63.48 -2.29
C PRO A 207 21.49 -63.81 -2.23
N THR A 208 22.11 -63.56 -1.09
CA THR A 208 23.47 -64.01 -0.79
C THR A 208 23.39 -65.48 -0.41
N THR A 209 24.12 -66.31 -1.12
CA THR A 209 24.28 -67.73 -0.77
C THR A 209 25.53 -67.86 0.09
N SER A 210 25.58 -68.80 1.03
CA SER A 210 26.79 -69.06 1.82
C SER A 210 27.94 -69.66 0.99
N ASN A 211 27.71 -69.93 -0.31
CA ASN A 211 28.68 -70.52 -1.21
C ASN A 211 29.19 -69.46 -2.21
N PRO A 212 30.44 -68.95 -2.04
CA PRO A 212 30.99 -67.89 -2.86
C PRO A 212 31.22 -68.28 -4.34
N LEU A 213 31.12 -69.57 -4.68
CA LEU A 213 31.22 -70.06 -6.06
C LEU A 213 29.93 -69.87 -6.88
N LEU A 214 28.79 -69.63 -6.22
CA LEU A 214 27.49 -69.43 -6.86
C LEU A 214 27.10 -67.95 -7.00
N GLU A 215 27.90 -67.04 -6.45
CA GLU A 215 27.74 -65.61 -6.69
C GLU A 215 28.27 -65.28 -8.08
N ALA A 216 27.38 -64.84 -8.98
CA ALA A 216 27.79 -64.41 -10.30
C ALA A 216 28.83 -63.28 -10.17
N PRO A 217 30.03 -63.40 -10.79
CA PRO A 217 31.07 -62.38 -10.65
C PRO A 217 30.54 -61.05 -11.21
N SER A 218 30.34 -60.07 -10.33
CA SER A 218 30.02 -58.72 -10.75
C SER A 218 31.28 -58.09 -11.33
N TYR A 219 31.42 -58.16 -12.65
CA TYR A 219 32.39 -57.36 -13.38
C TYR A 219 31.94 -55.90 -13.36
N ASP A 220 32.29 -55.18 -12.30
CA ASP A 220 32.19 -53.72 -12.26
C ASP A 220 33.60 -53.15 -12.36
N ARG A 221 33.96 -52.70 -13.57
CA ARG A 221 35.30 -52.21 -13.90
C ARG A 221 35.29 -50.68 -13.89
N ASN A 222 35.11 -50.08 -12.72
CA ASN A 222 35.30 -48.65 -12.55
C ASN A 222 36.77 -48.37 -12.24
N TRP A 223 37.50 -47.98 -13.29
CA TRP A 223 38.80 -47.32 -13.15
C TRP A 223 38.57 -45.92 -12.57
N LYS A 224 39.31 -45.57 -11.51
CA LYS A 224 39.36 -44.21 -10.96
C LYS A 224 40.05 -43.27 -11.93
#